data_AF-V5XAJ2-F1
#
_entry.id   AF-V5XAJ2-F1
#
_cell.length_a   1.000
_cell.length_b   1.000
_cell.length_c   1.000
_cell.angle_alpha   90.00
_cell.angle_beta   90.00
_cell.angle_gamma   90.00
#
_symmetry.space_group_name_H-M   'P 1'
#
loop_
_entity.id
_entity.type
_entity.pdbx_description
1 polymer ?
#
loop_
_entity_poly.entity_id
_entity_poly.type
_entity_poly.pdbx_seq_one_letter_code
_entity_poly.pdbx_strand_id
1 'polypeptide(L)'
;MTSIDPWLLSGVAITLIGALSLGLVDNVRIERRIYWLSWLVGGAVMMVGLLLQRGWSSAVVAYAVMVVGVTFAYFRTSYLKVGGRIFSFWIARTQPDPLPDGSPGPPVIPPPDSYRGIVTAAAQWWLMAVVSVCAAVGAVVLGMSGPTLGIAVFAVVLLAGTGYIDQHDGFPIARGQWVQAALIVVVSIPIFLLPPLAYAIGYYIDRPRRRAHEWRNDK
;
A
#
# COMPACT_ATOMS: atom_id res chain seq x y z
N MET A 1 6.82 4.32 -38.13
CA MET A 1 5.81 5.06 -37.32
C MET A 1 4.79 4.04 -36.83
N THR A 2 4.83 3.68 -35.55
CA THR A 2 3.87 2.73 -34.96
C THR A 2 2.52 3.42 -34.82
N SER A 3 1.50 2.94 -35.52
CA SER A 3 0.12 3.38 -35.31
C SER A 3 -0.26 3.16 -33.84
N ILE A 4 -0.73 4.21 -33.19
CA ILE A 4 -1.22 4.12 -31.81
C ILE A 4 -2.55 3.34 -31.85
N ASP A 5 -2.65 2.29 -31.04
CA ASP A 5 -3.81 1.40 -31.00
C ASP A 5 -5.06 2.16 -30.51
N PRO A 6 -6.14 2.26 -31.32
CA PRO A 6 -7.34 3.03 -30.98
C PRO A 6 -8.05 2.52 -29.72
N TRP A 7 -7.95 1.22 -29.41
CA TRP A 7 -8.54 0.64 -28.20
C TRP A 7 -7.81 1.08 -26.94
N LEU A 8 -6.49 1.16 -27.03
CA LEU A 8 -5.64 1.62 -25.94
C LEU A 8 -5.89 3.10 -25.65
N LEU A 9 -6.00 3.93 -26.69
CA LEU A 9 -6.38 5.34 -26.56
C LEU A 9 -7.77 5.50 -25.94
N SER A 10 -8.74 4.70 -26.36
CA SER A 10 -10.11 4.76 -25.86
C SER A 10 -10.20 4.39 -24.38
N GLY A 11 -9.52 3.31 -23.96
CA GLY A 11 -9.50 2.92 -22.55
C GLY A 11 -8.76 3.91 -21.65
N VAL A 12 -7.66 4.50 -22.12
CA VAL A 12 -6.98 5.60 -21.43
C VAL A 12 -7.90 6.82 -21.33
N ALA A 13 -8.58 7.19 -22.41
CA ALA A 13 -9.53 8.32 -22.40
C ALA A 13 -10.67 8.11 -21.41
N ILE A 14 -11.27 6.91 -21.35
CA ILE A 14 -12.30 6.56 -20.37
C ILE A 14 -11.79 6.72 -18.94
N THR A 15 -10.57 6.25 -18.66
CA THR A 15 -9.96 6.33 -17.33
C THR A 15 -9.69 7.79 -16.94
N LEU A 16 -9.17 8.60 -17.87
CA LEU A 16 -8.89 10.02 -17.64
C LEU A 16 -10.16 10.86 -17.47
N ILE A 17 -11.18 10.66 -18.31
CA ILE A 17 -12.47 11.33 -18.19
C ILE A 17 -13.11 10.99 -16.84
N GLY A 18 -13.10 9.71 -16.46
CA GLY A 18 -13.57 9.27 -15.16
C GLY A 18 -12.83 9.96 -14.01
N ALA A 19 -11.50 10.01 -14.07
CA ALA A 19 -10.68 10.68 -13.06
C ALA A 19 -10.99 12.19 -12.95
N LEU A 20 -11.14 12.88 -14.08
CA LEU A 20 -11.49 14.31 -14.12
C LEU A 20 -12.89 14.55 -13.56
N SER A 21 -13.85 13.67 -13.86
CA SER A 21 -15.23 13.80 -13.40
C SER A 21 -15.40 13.66 -11.88
N LEU A 22 -14.43 13.05 -11.19
CA LEU A 22 -14.46 12.97 -9.72
C LEU A 22 -14.40 14.35 -9.06
N GLY A 23 -13.74 15.35 -9.67
CA GLY A 23 -13.66 16.70 -9.11
C GLY A 23 -14.98 17.50 -9.19
N LEU A 24 -16.01 16.95 -9.84
CA LEU A 24 -17.29 17.61 -10.10
C LEU A 24 -18.45 17.02 -9.30
N VAL A 25 -18.19 16.01 -8.46
CA VAL A 25 -19.24 15.22 -7.80
C VAL A 25 -19.07 15.29 -6.29
N ASP A 26 -20.01 15.91 -5.59
CA ASP A 26 -19.93 16.06 -4.12
C ASP A 26 -20.43 14.83 -3.34
N ASN A 27 -20.96 13.82 -4.04
CA ASN A 27 -21.51 12.62 -3.41
C ASN A 27 -20.53 11.43 -3.50
N VAL A 28 -19.93 11.08 -2.38
CA VAL A 28 -18.96 9.96 -2.21
C VAL A 28 -19.46 8.62 -2.77
N ARG A 29 -20.77 8.35 -2.73
CA ARG A 29 -21.32 7.10 -3.29
C ARG A 29 -21.29 7.11 -4.82
N ILE A 30 -21.51 8.27 -5.42
CA ILE A 30 -21.47 8.47 -6.88
C ILE A 30 -20.01 8.54 -7.34
N GLU A 31 -19.15 9.29 -6.66
CA GLU A 31 -17.70 9.34 -6.92
C GLU A 31 -17.10 7.93 -6.97
N ARG A 32 -17.42 7.09 -5.97
CA ARG A 32 -16.95 5.71 -5.90
C ARG A 32 -17.41 4.87 -7.09
N ARG A 33 -18.66 5.04 -7.54
CA ARG A 33 -19.18 4.33 -8.72
C ARG A 33 -18.47 4.79 -9.98
N ILE A 34 -18.33 6.10 -10.18
CA ILE A 34 -17.62 6.68 -11.32
C ILE A 34 -16.18 6.18 -11.36
N TYR A 35 -15.51 6.18 -10.20
CA TYR A 35 -14.16 5.66 -10.07
C TYR A 35 -14.05 4.19 -10.49
N TRP A 36 -14.85 3.30 -9.91
CA TRP A 36 -14.75 1.88 -10.27
C TRP A 36 -15.21 1.61 -11.70
N LEU A 37 -16.22 2.32 -12.20
CA LEU A 37 -16.65 2.21 -13.60
C LEU A 37 -15.55 2.67 -14.56
N SER A 38 -14.85 3.78 -14.27
CA SER A 38 -13.79 4.26 -15.16
C SER A 38 -12.61 3.29 -15.21
N TRP A 39 -12.17 2.76 -14.06
CA TRP A 39 -11.11 1.76 -14.02
C TRP A 39 -11.52 0.43 -14.65
N LEU A 40 -12.72 -0.10 -14.34
CA LEU A 40 -13.19 -1.39 -14.87
C LEU A 40 -13.47 -1.32 -16.37
N VAL A 41 -14.20 -0.30 -16.83
CA VAL A 41 -14.55 -0.16 -18.24
C VAL A 41 -13.31 0.23 -19.05
N GLY A 42 -12.51 1.18 -18.57
CA GLY A 42 -11.25 1.56 -19.23
C GLY A 42 -10.28 0.38 -19.35
N GLY A 43 -10.08 -0.34 -18.24
CA GLY A 43 -9.24 -1.54 -18.19
C GLY A 43 -9.75 -2.67 -19.10
N ALA A 44 -11.06 -2.93 -19.11
CA ALA A 44 -11.66 -3.96 -19.98
C ALA A 44 -11.51 -3.62 -21.47
N VAL A 45 -11.74 -2.35 -21.86
CA VAL A 45 -11.55 -1.89 -23.25
C VAL A 45 -10.09 -2.06 -23.68
N MET A 46 -9.14 -1.70 -22.82
CA MET A 46 -7.71 -1.92 -23.09
C MET A 46 -7.38 -3.41 -23.20
N MET A 47 -7.91 -4.23 -22.29
CA MET A 47 -7.68 -5.68 -22.27
C MET A 47 -8.17 -6.35 -23.54
N VAL A 48 -9.41 -6.07 -23.96
CA VAL A 48 -10.01 -6.63 -25.18
C VAL A 48 -9.23 -6.19 -26.42
N GLY A 49 -8.90 -4.90 -26.54
CA GLY A 49 -8.09 -4.40 -27.66
C GLY A 49 -6.73 -5.07 -27.77
N LEU A 50 -6.00 -5.15 -26.64
CA LEU A 50 -4.69 -5.78 -26.57
C LEU A 50 -4.74 -7.29 -26.82
N LEU A 51 -5.78 -7.97 -26.35
CA LEU A 51 -5.97 -9.41 -26.55
C LEU A 51 -6.23 -9.72 -28.04
N LEU A 52 -7.09 -8.92 -28.70
CA LEU A 52 -7.43 -9.10 -30.11
C LEU A 52 -6.24 -8.81 -31.05
N GLN A 53 -5.36 -7.87 -30.70
CA GLN A 53 -4.26 -7.46 -31.57
C GLN A 53 -2.92 -8.14 -31.29
N ARG A 54 -2.62 -8.41 -30.01
CA ARG A 54 -1.27 -8.80 -29.54
C ARG A 54 -1.27 -10.10 -28.73
N GLY A 55 -2.43 -10.70 -28.52
CA GLY A 55 -2.57 -11.98 -27.83
C GLY A 55 -2.56 -11.86 -26.29
N TRP A 56 -2.43 -13.01 -25.63
CA TRP A 56 -2.62 -13.10 -24.18
C TRP A 56 -1.51 -12.43 -23.35
N SER A 57 -0.29 -12.33 -23.88
CA SER A 57 0.85 -11.74 -23.16
C SER A 57 0.70 -10.23 -22.94
N SER A 58 0.07 -9.51 -23.89
CA SER A 58 -0.24 -8.08 -23.76
C SER A 58 -1.45 -7.82 -22.88
N ALA A 59 -2.40 -8.76 -22.79
CA ALA A 59 -3.56 -8.63 -21.91
C ALA A 59 -3.18 -8.55 -20.42
N VAL A 60 -2.03 -9.13 -20.03
CA VAL A 60 -1.46 -9.00 -18.68
C VAL A 60 -1.12 -7.54 -18.34
N VAL A 61 -0.77 -6.71 -19.34
CA VAL A 61 -0.50 -5.28 -19.12
C VAL A 61 -1.78 -4.53 -18.72
N ALA A 62 -2.95 -4.95 -19.19
CA ALA A 62 -4.22 -4.36 -18.75
C ALA A 62 -4.56 -4.70 -17.29
N TYR A 63 -4.08 -5.84 -16.77
CA TYR A 63 -4.18 -6.17 -15.35
C TYR A 63 -3.36 -5.19 -14.49
N ALA A 64 -2.20 -4.75 -14.96
CA ALA A 64 -1.39 -3.76 -14.25
C ALA A 64 -2.14 -2.44 -14.05
N VAL A 65 -2.96 -2.02 -15.02
CA VAL A 65 -3.82 -0.82 -14.90
C VAL A 65 -4.82 -1.00 -13.76
N MET A 66 -5.48 -2.15 -13.65
CA MET A 66 -6.39 -2.44 -12.54
C MET A 66 -5.67 -2.44 -11.18
N VAL A 67 -4.46 -3.00 -11.11
CA VAL A 67 -3.64 -2.99 -9.89
C VAL A 67 -3.29 -1.55 -9.49
N VAL A 68 -2.95 -0.68 -10.44
CA VAL A 68 -2.72 0.75 -10.18
C VAL A 68 -3.98 1.41 -9.65
N GLY A 69 -5.15 1.12 -10.21
CA GLY A 69 -6.44 1.59 -9.71
C GLY A 69 -6.67 1.17 -8.26
N VAL A 70 -6.61 -0.13 -7.95
CA VAL A 70 -6.78 -0.63 -6.58
C VAL A 70 -5.78 0.00 -5.61
N THR A 71 -4.51 0.12 -6.02
CA THR A 71 -3.44 0.73 -5.21
C THR A 71 -3.74 2.19 -4.94
N PHE A 72 -4.11 2.96 -5.97
CA PHE A 72 -4.49 4.36 -5.81
C PHE A 72 -5.71 4.50 -4.90
N ALA A 73 -6.71 3.64 -5.06
CA ALA A 73 -7.89 3.62 -4.22
C ALA A 73 -7.51 3.42 -2.75
N TYR A 74 -6.64 2.46 -2.47
CA TYR A 74 -6.18 2.11 -1.13
C TYR A 74 -5.38 3.25 -0.46
N PHE A 75 -4.46 3.89 -1.18
CA PHE A 75 -3.59 4.93 -0.60
C PHE A 75 -4.16 6.34 -0.62
N ARG A 76 -5.08 6.67 -1.54
CA ARG A 76 -5.48 8.06 -1.79
C ARG A 76 -6.97 8.32 -1.59
N THR A 77 -7.80 7.28 -1.49
CA THR A 77 -9.25 7.44 -1.49
C THR A 77 -9.93 6.59 -0.40
N SER A 78 -11.23 6.76 -0.26
CA SER A 78 -12.12 5.92 0.57
C SER A 78 -13.00 5.02 -0.32
N TYR A 79 -12.58 4.77 -1.57
CA TYR A 79 -13.42 4.12 -2.58
C TYR A 79 -13.38 2.60 -2.52
N LEU A 80 -12.36 1.99 -1.92
CA LEU A 80 -12.28 0.56 -1.75
C LEU A 80 -13.19 0.13 -0.58
N LYS A 81 -14.34 -0.48 -0.89
CA LYS A 81 -15.30 -0.95 0.10
C LYS A 81 -15.71 -2.39 -0.17
N VAL A 82 -15.61 -3.21 0.87
CA VAL A 82 -15.93 -4.64 0.82
C VAL A 82 -16.79 -4.96 2.04
N GLY A 83 -17.95 -5.59 1.82
CA GLY A 83 -18.84 -6.00 2.91
C GLY A 83 -19.29 -4.85 3.82
N GLY A 84 -19.50 -3.65 3.28
CA GLY A 84 -19.91 -2.48 4.07
C GLY A 84 -18.76 -1.71 4.72
N ARG A 85 -17.54 -2.25 4.76
CA ARG A 85 -16.36 -1.61 5.38
C ARG A 85 -15.46 -0.97 4.34
N ILE A 86 -14.94 0.22 4.66
CA ILE A 86 -13.98 0.93 3.80
C ILE A 86 -12.56 0.50 4.17
N PHE A 87 -11.79 0.07 3.17
CA PHE A 87 -10.40 -0.31 3.30
C PHE A 87 -9.52 0.80 2.75
N SER A 88 -8.66 1.37 3.60
CA SER A 88 -7.67 2.37 3.21
C SER A 88 -6.40 2.16 4.02
N PHE A 89 -5.27 2.63 3.48
CA PHE A 89 -4.01 2.68 4.21
C PHE A 89 -4.09 3.66 5.40
N TRP A 90 -4.80 4.77 5.24
CA TRP A 90 -4.90 5.82 6.25
C TRP A 90 -6.13 5.61 7.12
N ILE A 91 -5.96 5.61 8.44
CA ILE A 91 -7.06 5.41 9.40
C ILE A 91 -8.16 6.45 9.19
N ALA A 92 -7.80 7.71 8.98
CA ALA A 92 -8.74 8.80 8.72
C ALA A 92 -9.67 8.55 7.51
N ARG A 93 -9.23 7.74 6.54
CA ARG A 93 -10.01 7.43 5.33
C ARG A 93 -10.87 6.17 5.46
N THR A 94 -10.87 5.51 6.62
CA THR A 94 -11.71 4.34 6.89
C THR A 94 -13.07 4.70 7.52
N GLN A 95 -13.36 5.99 7.66
CA GLN A 95 -14.60 6.47 8.26
C GLN A 95 -15.82 5.94 7.50
N PRO A 96 -16.85 5.43 8.20
CA PRO A 96 -18.07 4.96 7.56
C PRO A 96 -18.76 6.06 6.75
N ASP A 97 -19.45 5.67 5.67
CA ASP A 97 -20.27 6.59 4.89
C ASP A 97 -21.33 7.25 5.79
N PRO A 98 -21.74 8.50 5.49
CA PRO A 98 -22.83 9.16 6.19
C PRO A 98 -24.12 8.32 6.20
N LEU A 99 -24.85 8.43 7.31
CA LEU A 99 -26.14 7.78 7.49
C LEU A 99 -27.18 8.32 6.48
N PRO A 100 -28.28 7.59 6.22
CA PRO A 100 -29.31 8.04 5.26
C PRO A 100 -29.94 9.39 5.61
N ASP A 101 -29.90 9.79 6.87
CA ASP A 101 -30.35 11.09 7.38
C ASP A 101 -29.32 12.22 7.20
N GLY A 102 -28.17 11.93 6.57
CA GLY A 102 -27.08 12.87 6.33
C GLY A 102 -26.16 13.09 7.53
N SER A 103 -26.41 12.43 8.67
CA SER A 103 -25.53 12.57 9.83
C SER A 103 -24.18 11.86 9.62
N PRO A 104 -23.08 12.38 10.20
CA PRO A 104 -21.77 11.76 10.07
C PRO A 104 -21.75 10.33 10.62
N GLY A 105 -21.02 9.44 9.94
CA GLY A 105 -20.73 8.11 10.50
C GLY A 105 -19.91 8.21 11.80
N PRO A 106 -20.01 7.20 12.69
CA PRO A 106 -19.31 7.21 13.96
C PRO A 106 -17.80 7.39 13.77
N PRO A 107 -17.11 8.11 14.68
CA PRO A 107 -15.69 8.36 14.56
C PRO A 107 -14.89 7.06 14.65
N VAL A 108 -13.85 6.95 13.82
CA VAL A 108 -12.93 5.81 13.87
C VAL A 108 -11.93 6.04 15.00
N ILE A 109 -11.93 5.16 15.99
CA ILE A 109 -10.94 5.16 17.06
C ILE A 109 -9.70 4.41 16.55
N PRO A 110 -8.53 5.06 16.44
CA PRO A 110 -7.31 4.38 16.01
C PRO A 110 -6.95 3.24 16.98
N PRO A 111 -6.52 2.07 16.46
CA PRO A 111 -5.99 1.01 17.30
C PRO A 111 -4.80 1.49 18.15
N PRO A 112 -4.64 0.99 19.40
CA PRO A 112 -3.53 1.38 20.28
C PRO A 112 -2.14 1.13 19.69
N ASP A 113 -2.02 0.13 18.82
CA ASP A 113 -0.77 -0.27 18.14
C ASP A 113 -0.53 0.48 16.82
N SER A 114 -1.36 1.47 16.49
CA SER A 114 -1.21 2.28 15.27
C SER A 114 0.07 3.14 15.28
N TYR A 115 0.60 3.40 14.10
CA TYR A 115 1.70 4.34 13.91
C TYR A 115 1.16 5.77 14.03
N ARG A 116 1.28 6.32 15.26
CA ARG A 116 0.87 7.69 15.64
C ARG A 116 -0.62 8.00 15.36
N GLY A 117 -1.49 6.99 15.37
CA GLY A 117 -2.91 7.17 15.01
C GLY A 117 -3.17 7.39 13.53
N ILE A 118 -2.15 7.28 12.67
CA ILE A 118 -2.24 7.61 11.24
C ILE A 118 -2.46 6.35 10.40
N VAL A 119 -1.71 5.29 10.67
CA VAL A 119 -1.71 4.01 9.93
C VAL A 119 -1.79 2.87 10.93
N THR A 120 -2.59 1.84 10.63
CA THR A 120 -2.65 0.64 11.50
C THR A 120 -1.34 -0.15 11.44
N ALA A 121 -1.01 -0.91 12.49
CA ALA A 121 0.17 -1.78 12.47
C ALA A 121 0.12 -2.74 11.27
N ALA A 122 -1.01 -3.42 11.08
CA ALA A 122 -1.19 -4.34 9.97
C ALA A 122 -0.95 -3.69 8.59
N ALA A 123 -1.48 -2.48 8.35
CA ALA A 123 -1.29 -1.79 7.06
C ALA A 123 0.18 -1.43 6.80
N GLN A 124 0.90 -0.93 7.81
CA GLN A 124 2.33 -0.64 7.71
C GLN A 124 3.13 -1.91 7.40
N TRP A 125 2.85 -3.00 8.10
CA TRP A 125 3.55 -4.28 7.93
C TRP A 125 3.27 -4.93 6.57
N TRP A 126 2.05 -4.83 6.06
CA TRP A 126 1.73 -5.26 4.70
C TRP A 126 2.41 -4.40 3.62
N LEU A 127 2.50 -3.07 3.81
CA LEU A 127 3.27 -2.21 2.91
C LEU A 127 4.74 -2.65 2.85
N MET A 128 5.36 -2.85 4.01
CA MET A 128 6.75 -3.32 4.09
C MET A 128 6.94 -4.69 3.42
N ALA A 129 6.00 -5.61 3.61
CA ALA A 129 6.01 -6.91 2.95
C ALA A 129 5.93 -6.78 1.43
N VAL A 130 4.99 -5.99 0.90
CA VAL A 130 4.84 -5.77 -0.55
C VAL A 130 6.09 -5.14 -1.15
N VAL A 131 6.65 -4.11 -0.51
CA VAL A 131 7.89 -3.47 -0.99
C VAL A 131 9.05 -4.47 -0.99
N SER A 132 9.16 -5.31 0.04
CA SER A 132 10.19 -6.36 0.13
C SER A 132 10.01 -7.45 -0.94
N VAL A 133 8.77 -7.84 -1.23
CA VAL A 133 8.44 -8.76 -2.34
C VAL A 133 8.83 -8.15 -3.68
N CYS A 134 8.51 -6.87 -3.93
CA CYS A 134 8.88 -6.18 -5.16
C CYS A 134 10.41 -6.12 -5.34
N ALA A 135 11.15 -5.82 -4.26
CA ALA A 135 12.62 -5.85 -4.28
C ALA A 135 13.15 -7.26 -4.61
N ALA A 136 12.60 -8.30 -3.98
CA ALA A 136 13.01 -9.68 -4.18
C ALA A 136 12.73 -10.18 -5.60
N VAL A 137 11.51 -9.95 -6.11
CA VAL A 137 11.13 -10.28 -7.49
C VAL A 137 12.01 -9.53 -8.47
N GLY A 138 12.26 -8.23 -8.23
CA GLY A 138 13.20 -7.44 -9.03
C GLY A 138 14.60 -8.05 -9.07
N ALA A 139 15.13 -8.48 -7.92
CA ALA A 139 16.44 -9.12 -7.83
C ALA A 139 16.50 -10.46 -8.59
N VAL A 140 15.44 -11.27 -8.52
CA VAL A 140 15.38 -12.56 -9.23
C VAL A 140 15.21 -12.39 -10.74
N VAL A 141 14.34 -11.47 -11.17
CA VAL A 141 13.95 -11.33 -12.58
C VAL A 141 14.89 -10.40 -13.36
N LEU A 142 15.28 -9.27 -12.75
CA LEU A 142 16.06 -8.21 -13.39
C LEU A 142 17.51 -8.17 -12.88
N GLY A 143 17.89 -9.06 -11.95
CA GLY A 143 19.15 -8.95 -11.23
C GLY A 143 19.20 -7.69 -10.36
N MET A 144 20.40 -7.34 -9.91
CA MET A 144 20.68 -6.13 -9.14
C MET A 144 20.79 -4.88 -10.03
N SER A 145 19.79 -4.69 -10.90
CA SER A 145 19.66 -3.51 -11.75
C SER A 145 19.41 -2.24 -10.94
N GLY A 146 19.59 -1.06 -11.55
CA GLY A 146 19.31 0.23 -10.91
C GLY A 146 17.90 0.32 -10.29
N PRO A 147 16.82 -0.04 -11.00
CA PRO A 147 15.47 -0.08 -10.44
C PRO A 147 15.34 -1.04 -9.23
N THR A 148 15.92 -2.25 -9.32
CA THR A 148 15.93 -3.21 -8.21
C THR A 148 16.62 -2.62 -6.98
N LEU A 149 17.80 -2.02 -7.17
CA LEU A 149 18.55 -1.37 -6.09
C LEU A 149 17.75 -0.23 -5.45
N GLY A 150 17.06 0.58 -6.25
CA GLY A 150 16.20 1.65 -5.73
C GLY A 150 15.09 1.13 -4.81
N ILE A 151 14.37 0.09 -5.22
CA ILE A 151 13.30 -0.53 -4.41
C ILE A 151 13.89 -1.22 -3.18
N ALA A 152 15.02 -1.91 -3.31
CA ALA A 152 15.69 -2.58 -2.18
C ALA A 152 16.18 -1.59 -1.12
N VAL A 153 16.81 -0.48 -1.54
CA VAL A 153 17.24 0.59 -0.62
C VAL A 153 16.04 1.22 0.07
N PHE A 154 14.95 1.47 -0.67
CA PHE A 154 13.72 1.99 -0.08
C PHE A 154 13.16 1.02 0.98
N ALA A 155 13.13 -0.28 0.71
CA ALA A 155 12.72 -1.31 1.66
C ALA A 155 13.58 -1.28 2.94
N VAL A 156 14.90 -1.23 2.78
CA VAL A 156 15.89 -1.18 3.88
C VAL A 156 15.66 0.04 4.78
N VAL A 157 15.53 1.23 4.18
CA VAL A 157 15.31 2.47 4.94
C VAL A 157 13.96 2.45 5.66
N LEU A 158 12.91 1.98 4.98
CA LEU A 158 11.57 1.88 5.55
C LEU A 158 11.55 0.94 6.76
N LEU A 159 12.21 -0.22 6.66
CA LEU A 159 12.29 -1.19 7.75
C LEU A 159 13.16 -0.68 8.90
N ALA A 160 14.31 -0.05 8.63
CA ALA A 160 15.14 0.57 9.66
C ALA A 160 14.37 1.62 10.47
N GLY A 161 13.69 2.54 9.78
CA GLY A 161 12.88 3.57 10.41
C GLY A 161 11.73 2.97 11.22
N THR A 162 11.09 1.92 10.71
CA THR A 162 9.99 1.24 11.42
C THR A 162 10.50 0.52 12.67
N GLY A 163 11.65 -0.15 12.61
CA GLY A 163 12.27 -0.77 13.79
C GLY A 163 12.61 0.26 14.86
N TYR A 164 13.18 1.40 14.46
CA TYR A 164 13.46 2.50 15.38
C TYR A 164 12.18 3.05 16.03
N ILE A 165 11.12 3.27 15.24
CA ILE A 165 9.83 3.76 15.76
C ILE A 165 9.20 2.75 16.73
N ASP A 166 9.19 1.46 16.38
CA ASP A 166 8.65 0.40 17.24
C ASP A 166 9.35 0.38 18.61
N GLN A 167 10.68 0.50 18.61
CA GLN A 167 11.47 0.55 19.84
C GLN A 167 11.24 1.85 20.62
N HIS A 168 11.27 3.00 19.93
CA HIS A 168 11.08 4.33 20.53
C HIS A 168 9.72 4.42 21.23
N ASP A 169 8.67 3.90 20.59
CA ASP A 169 7.30 3.90 21.11
C ASP A 169 7.08 2.79 22.15
N GLY A 170 8.08 1.94 22.43
CA GLY A 170 8.03 0.90 23.46
C GLY A 170 7.22 -0.34 23.07
N PHE A 171 7.01 -0.56 21.77
CA PHE A 171 6.29 -1.74 21.28
C PHE A 171 7.20 -2.97 21.18
N PRO A 172 6.64 -4.20 21.30
CA PRO A 172 7.38 -5.41 21.02
C PRO A 172 7.80 -5.47 19.55
N ILE A 173 8.80 -6.31 19.27
CA ILE A 173 9.23 -6.65 17.92
C ILE A 173 8.01 -6.94 17.04
N ALA A 174 8.01 -6.31 15.89
CA ALA A 174 7.00 -6.36 14.86
C ALA A 174 5.57 -5.97 15.27
N ARG A 175 5.35 -5.35 16.45
CA ARG A 175 4.01 -5.07 17.00
C ARG A 175 3.07 -6.28 16.91
N GLY A 176 3.59 -7.50 17.00
CA GLY A 176 2.83 -8.76 16.88
C GLY A 176 2.49 -9.20 15.44
N GLN A 177 2.95 -8.52 14.40
CA GLN A 177 2.71 -8.83 12.98
C GLN A 177 3.65 -9.92 12.45
N TRP A 178 3.64 -11.09 13.11
CA TRP A 178 4.60 -12.17 12.86
C TRP A 178 4.50 -12.80 11.46
N VAL A 179 3.30 -12.87 10.89
CA VAL A 179 3.10 -13.42 9.54
C VAL A 179 3.82 -12.56 8.50
N GLN A 180 3.65 -11.24 8.59
CA GLN A 180 4.27 -10.28 7.70
C GLN A 180 5.79 -10.21 7.93
N ALA A 181 6.24 -10.26 9.18
CA ALA A 181 7.65 -10.32 9.51
C ALA A 181 8.32 -11.58 8.94
N ALA A 182 7.71 -12.75 9.11
CA ALA A 182 8.21 -14.01 8.55
C ALA A 182 8.25 -13.95 7.01
N LEU A 183 7.20 -13.41 6.39
CA LEU A 183 7.17 -13.20 4.94
C LEU A 183 8.32 -12.31 4.49
N ILE A 184 8.54 -11.16 5.13
CA ILE A 184 9.65 -10.23 4.84
C ILE A 184 10.99 -10.95 4.92
N VAL A 185 11.22 -11.76 5.96
CA VAL A 185 12.46 -12.52 6.13
C VAL A 185 12.68 -13.47 4.95
N VAL A 186 11.67 -14.29 4.64
CA VAL A 186 11.76 -15.30 3.56
C VAL A 186 11.99 -14.64 2.21
N VAL A 187 11.25 -13.59 1.87
CA VAL A 187 11.38 -12.94 0.57
C VAL A 187 12.65 -12.11 0.46
N SER A 188 13.30 -11.75 1.57
CA SER A 188 14.55 -10.97 1.54
C SER A 188 15.80 -11.80 1.21
N ILE A 189 15.70 -13.12 1.03
CA ILE A 189 16.85 -13.99 0.70
C ILE A 189 17.62 -13.51 -0.56
N PRO A 190 16.96 -13.17 -1.69
CA PRO A 190 17.66 -12.71 -2.89
C PRO A 190 18.37 -11.35 -2.74
N ILE A 191 18.01 -10.59 -1.70
CA ILE A 191 18.59 -9.28 -1.37
C ILE A 191 19.37 -9.33 -0.05
N PHE A 192 19.99 -10.49 0.22
CA PHE A 192 20.92 -10.72 1.33
C PHE A 192 20.35 -10.44 2.73
N LEU A 193 19.03 -10.63 2.90
CA LEU A 193 18.32 -10.35 4.16
C LEU A 193 18.49 -8.90 4.66
N LEU A 194 18.85 -7.96 3.77
CA LEU A 194 19.12 -6.58 4.18
C LEU A 194 17.92 -5.89 4.83
N PRO A 195 16.67 -5.98 4.33
CA PRO A 195 15.54 -5.34 5.00
C PRO A 195 15.28 -5.81 6.44
N PRO A 196 15.15 -7.12 6.75
CA PRO A 196 14.94 -7.55 8.13
C PRO A 196 16.15 -7.27 9.03
N LEU A 197 17.38 -7.32 8.52
CA LEU A 197 18.57 -6.89 9.28
C LEU A 197 18.50 -5.39 9.62
N ALA A 198 18.07 -4.56 8.67
CA ALA A 198 17.91 -3.13 8.89
C ALA A 198 16.83 -2.83 9.93
N TYR A 199 15.71 -3.55 9.92
CA TYR A 199 14.71 -3.49 11.00
C TYR A 199 15.32 -3.82 12.35
N ALA A 200 16.06 -4.94 12.45
CA ALA A 200 16.69 -5.35 13.70
C ALA A 200 17.70 -4.30 14.20
N ILE A 201 18.51 -3.73 13.31
CA ILE A 201 19.43 -2.64 13.64
C ILE A 201 18.65 -1.45 14.17
N GLY A 202 17.62 -0.98 13.45
CA GLY A 202 16.78 0.14 13.89
C GLY A 202 16.12 -0.10 15.24
N TYR A 203 15.62 -1.31 15.48
CA TYR A 203 14.98 -1.71 16.74
C TYR A 203 15.95 -1.76 17.92
N TYR A 204 17.23 -2.06 17.68
CA TYR A 204 18.23 -2.19 18.75
C TYR A 204 19.21 -1.02 18.89
N ILE A 205 19.17 -0.03 17.98
CA ILE A 205 20.12 1.08 17.97
C ILE A 205 20.02 1.97 19.21
N ASP A 206 18.81 2.17 19.71
CA ASP A 206 18.51 3.05 20.85
C ASP A 206 17.92 2.24 22.01
N ARG A 207 18.60 1.17 22.45
CA ARG A 207 18.21 0.49 23.71
C ARG A 207 18.31 1.52 24.85
N PRO A 208 17.21 2.06 25.39
CA PRO A 208 17.31 3.03 26.45
C PRO A 208 17.63 2.26 27.74
N ARG A 209 18.47 2.85 28.58
CA ARG A 209 18.79 2.47 29.96
C ARG A 209 17.56 2.51 30.89
N ARG A 210 16.39 2.04 30.47
CA ARG A 210 15.12 2.11 31.22
C ARG A 210 15.16 1.40 32.57
N ARG A 211 16.13 0.51 32.82
CA ARG A 211 16.32 -0.12 34.15
C ARG A 211 17.09 0.72 35.18
N ALA A 212 17.67 1.87 34.80
CA ALA A 212 18.55 2.63 35.71
C ALA A 212 17.84 3.76 36.48
N HIS A 213 16.71 4.27 36.00
CA HIS A 213 16.03 5.42 36.63
C HIS A 213 14.92 5.03 37.61
N GLU A 214 14.26 3.87 37.44
CA GLU A 214 13.27 3.38 38.41
C GLU A 214 13.92 3.06 39.77
N TRP A 215 15.16 2.54 39.78
CA TRP A 215 15.91 2.28 41.03
C TRP A 215 16.36 3.52 41.80
N ARG A 216 16.30 4.72 41.22
CA ARG A 216 16.83 5.96 41.85
C ARG A 216 15.74 6.80 42.52
N ASN A 217 14.46 6.54 42.25
CA ASN A 217 13.35 7.27 42.85
C ASN A 217 12.70 6.53 44.03
N ASP A 218 13.19 5.32 44.34
CA ASP A 218 12.74 4.49 45.46
C ASP A 218 13.71 4.55 46.67
N LYS A 219 14.52 5.62 46.80
CA LYS A 219 15.41 5.84 47.94
C LYS A 219 15.21 7.20 48.58
#